data_AF-A0A1M7RHQ1-F1
#
_entry.id   AF-A0A1M7RHQ1-F1
#
_cell.length_a   1.000
_cell.length_b   1.000
_cell.length_c   1.000
_cell.angle_alpha   90.00
_cell.angle_beta   90.00
_cell.angle_gamma   90.00
#
_symmetry.space_group_name_H-M   'P 1'
#
loop_
_entity.id
_entity.type
_entity.pdbx_description
1 polymer ?
#
loop_
_entity_poly.entity_id
_entity_poly.type
_entity_poly.pdbx_seq_one_letter_code
_entity_poly.pdbx_strand_id
1 'polypeptide(L)'
;MKLARTILFIIVLSAVTAGITASKSLRGFNNLYMTVSTRVTINGISRWITLADMSPYRNFPTSPTQPTVNAGRPLYTSVTLTWVTIGGVPYTYDAALGLPWTSTLVYDDEGQ
;
A
#
# COMPACT_ATOMS: atom_id res chain seq x y z
N MET A 1 43.73 -17.78 -12.71
CA MET A 1 43.22 -16.92 -11.61
C MET A 1 42.52 -15.64 -12.07
N LYS A 2 42.98 -14.97 -13.13
CA LYS A 2 42.34 -13.73 -13.63
C LYS A 2 40.90 -13.96 -14.12
N LEU A 3 40.67 -15.02 -14.90
CA LEU A 3 39.35 -15.35 -15.46
C LEU A 3 38.26 -15.55 -14.37
N ALA A 4 38.58 -16.30 -13.32
CA ALA A 4 37.66 -16.54 -12.21
C ALA A 4 37.30 -15.25 -11.46
N ARG A 5 38.27 -14.34 -11.25
CA ARG A 5 38.02 -13.02 -10.67
C ARG A 5 37.11 -12.16 -11.56
N THR A 6 37.31 -12.18 -12.87
CA THR A 6 36.47 -11.43 -13.81
C THR A 6 35.03 -11.94 -13.82
N ILE A 7 34.84 -13.27 -13.81
CA ILE A 7 33.50 -13.89 -13.75
C ILE A 7 32.81 -13.53 -12.43
N LEU A 8 33.53 -13.61 -11.31
CA LEU A 8 32.98 -13.24 -10.00
C LEU A 8 32.55 -11.77 -9.96
N PHE A 9 33.36 -10.88 -10.55
CA PHE A 9 33.06 -9.45 -10.63
C PHE A 9 31.78 -9.17 -11.43
N ILE A 10 31.60 -9.86 -12.57
CA ILE A 10 30.38 -9.72 -13.39
C ILE A 10 29.15 -10.21 -12.61
N ILE A 11 29.24 -11.35 -11.91
CA ILE A 11 28.13 -11.88 -11.11
C ILE A 11 27.73 -10.90 -10.01
N VAL A 12 28.71 -10.37 -9.27
CA VAL A 12 28.46 -9.39 -8.20
C VAL A 12 27.84 -8.11 -8.76
N LEU A 13 28.35 -7.61 -9.89
CA LEU A 13 27.82 -6.40 -10.52
C LEU A 13 26.37 -6.58 -11.01
N SER A 14 26.04 -7.74 -11.57
CA SER A 14 24.68 -8.11 -11.97
C SER A 14 23.75 -8.24 -10.76
N ALA A 15 24.22 -8.82 -9.66
CA ALA A 15 23.42 -8.93 -8.43
C ALA A 15 23.13 -7.56 -7.81
N VAL A 16 24.12 -6.66 -7.79
CA VAL A 16 23.95 -5.29 -7.28
C VAL A 16 22.97 -4.50 -8.14
N THR A 17 23.11 -4.56 -9.46
CA THR A 17 22.20 -3.85 -10.38
C THR A 17 20.78 -4.41 -10.32
N ALA A 18 20.60 -5.73 -10.26
CA ALA A 18 19.28 -6.36 -10.04
C ALA A 18 18.65 -5.93 -8.71
N GLY A 19 19.42 -5.92 -7.62
CA GLY A 19 18.94 -5.49 -6.30
C GLY A 19 18.51 -4.01 -6.25
N ILE A 20 19.27 -3.11 -6.89
CA ILE A 20 18.92 -1.70 -7.00
C ILE A 20 17.63 -1.52 -7.82
N THR A 21 17.49 -2.26 -8.92
CA THR A 21 16.34 -2.15 -9.82
C THR A 21 15.07 -2.69 -9.16
N ALA A 22 15.14 -3.83 -8.49
CA ALA A 22 14.04 -4.39 -7.71
C ALA A 22 13.59 -3.43 -6.59
N SER A 23 14.55 -2.82 -5.88
CA SER A 23 14.25 -1.86 -4.81
C SER A 23 13.57 -0.58 -5.32
N LYS A 24 13.94 -0.10 -6.52
CA LYS A 24 13.25 1.03 -7.16
C LYS A 24 11.85 0.66 -7.64
N SER A 25 11.67 -0.55 -8.17
CA SER A 25 10.37 -1.06 -8.63
C SER A 25 9.37 -1.20 -7.48
N LEU A 26 9.80 -1.69 -6.32
CA LEU A 26 8.97 -1.81 -5.11
C LEU A 26 8.49 -0.45 -4.56
N ARG A 27 9.23 0.63 -4.79
CA ARG A 27 8.82 1.98 -4.35
C ARG A 27 7.70 2.58 -5.23
N GLY A 28 7.51 2.05 -6.44
CA GLY A 28 6.48 2.51 -7.36
C GLY A 28 5.16 1.75 -7.25
N PHE A 29 5.19 0.50 -6.78
CA PHE A 29 4.04 -0.39 -6.74
C PHE A 29 3.40 -0.39 -5.36
N ASN A 30 2.25 0.28 -5.25
CA ASN A 30 1.53 0.44 -4.00
C ASN A 30 0.12 -0.15 -4.12
N ASN A 31 -0.27 -0.87 -3.08
CA ASN A 31 -1.67 -1.12 -2.80
C ASN A 31 -2.32 0.18 -2.33
N LEU A 32 -3.57 0.37 -2.72
CA LEU A 32 -4.34 1.58 -2.52
C LEU A 32 -5.56 1.23 -1.65
N TYR A 33 -5.58 1.81 -0.47
CA TYR A 33 -6.58 1.55 0.55
C TYR A 33 -7.76 2.50 0.41
N MET A 34 -8.95 1.94 0.45
CA MET A 34 -10.18 2.70 0.62
C MET A 34 -10.36 3.09 2.08
N THR A 35 -10.94 4.26 2.30
CA THR A 35 -11.33 4.70 3.64
C THR A 35 -12.83 4.67 3.85
N VAL A 36 -13.24 4.20 5.01
CA VAL A 36 -14.61 4.30 5.52
C VAL A 36 -14.57 5.10 6.81
N SER A 37 -15.42 6.11 6.89
CA SER A 37 -15.56 6.91 8.10
C SER A 37 -16.77 6.41 8.89
N THR A 38 -16.65 6.33 10.21
CA THR A 38 -17.75 5.96 11.11
C THR A 38 -17.72 6.76 12.40
N ARG A 39 -18.86 6.84 13.09
CA ARG A 39 -18.98 7.52 14.38
C ARG A 39 -18.84 6.50 15.50
N VAL A 40 -17.89 6.74 16.40
CA VAL A 40 -17.66 5.90 17.59
C VAL A 40 -17.75 6.73 18.86
N THR A 41 -18.10 6.10 19.97
CA THR A 41 -18.09 6.76 21.29
C THR A 41 -16.83 6.35 22.05
N ILE A 42 -15.93 7.30 22.23
CA ILE A 42 -14.65 7.12 22.93
C ILE A 42 -14.74 7.92 24.23
N ASN A 43 -14.65 7.23 25.37
CA ASN A 43 -14.73 7.83 26.71
C ASN A 43 -15.97 8.72 26.90
N GLY A 44 -17.15 8.28 26.42
CA GLY A 44 -18.41 9.03 26.52
C GLY A 44 -18.58 10.17 25.52
N ILE A 45 -17.58 10.42 24.65
CA ILE A 45 -17.63 11.46 23.62
C ILE A 45 -17.75 10.82 22.24
N SER A 46 -18.77 11.20 21.47
CA SER A 46 -18.90 10.80 20.08
C SER A 46 -17.82 11.46 19.22
N ARG A 47 -17.04 10.66 18.49
CA ARG A 47 -16.00 11.10 17.56
C ARG A 47 -16.20 10.44 16.21
N TRP A 48 -15.91 11.19 15.15
CA TRP A 48 -15.76 10.62 13.81
C TRP A 48 -14.35 10.07 13.68
N ILE A 49 -14.25 8.81 13.27
CA ILE A 49 -12.98 8.18 12.92
C ILE A 49 -13.01 7.75 11.46
N THR A 50 -11.87 7.83 10.79
CA THR A 50 -11.69 7.34 9.42
C THR A 50 -10.77 6.13 9.46
N LEU A 51 -11.30 5.02 9.01
CA LEU A 51 -10.67 3.71 8.98
C LEU A 51 -10.21 3.44 7.55
N ALA A 52 -9.03 2.84 7.37
CA ALA A 52 -8.69 2.14 6.16
C ALA A 52 -9.34 0.75 6.23
N ASP A 53 -10.21 0.44 5.27
CA ASP A 53 -11.04 -0.77 5.31
C ASP A 53 -10.39 -1.91 4.52
N MET A 54 -10.31 -1.73 3.20
CA MET A 54 -9.81 -2.73 2.24
C MET A 54 -8.83 -2.09 1.26
N SER A 55 -7.90 -2.87 0.69
CA SER A 55 -7.05 -2.45 -0.43
C SER A 55 -7.45 -3.11 -1.76
N PRO A 56 -8.68 -2.91 -2.27
CA PRO A 56 -9.13 -3.54 -3.51
C PRO A 56 -8.47 -2.91 -4.73
N TYR A 57 -7.61 -1.90 -4.56
CA TYR A 57 -7.01 -1.17 -5.67
C TYR A 57 -5.51 -1.13 -5.59
N ARG A 58 -4.87 -0.97 -6.75
CA ARG A 58 -3.41 -0.89 -6.90
C ARG A 58 -3.06 0.15 -7.95
N ASN A 59 -1.84 0.67 -7.89
CA ASN A 59 -1.32 1.53 -8.96
C ASN A 59 -0.55 0.77 -10.05
N PHE A 60 -0.60 -0.57 -10.03
CA PHE A 60 0.07 -1.44 -10.99
C PHE A 60 -0.83 -2.60 -11.43
N PRO A 61 -0.70 -3.07 -12.69
CA PRO A 61 -1.47 -4.21 -13.18
C PRO A 61 -0.90 -5.54 -12.65
N THR A 62 -1.76 -6.51 -12.39
CA THR A 62 -1.38 -7.92 -12.17
C THR A 62 -1.37 -8.75 -13.44
N SER A 63 -2.01 -8.26 -14.50
CA SER A 63 -2.01 -8.90 -15.82
C SER A 63 -1.68 -7.88 -16.93
N PRO A 64 -0.92 -8.26 -17.97
CA PRO A 64 -0.64 -7.39 -19.11
C PRO A 64 -1.87 -6.82 -19.82
N THR A 65 -3.02 -7.50 -19.71
CA THR A 65 -4.28 -7.10 -20.34
C THR A 65 -5.27 -6.47 -19.37
N GLN A 66 -4.86 -6.22 -18.12
CA GLN A 66 -5.78 -5.72 -17.11
C GLN A 66 -6.20 -4.27 -17.42
N PRO A 67 -7.51 -3.98 -17.53
CA PRO A 67 -7.98 -2.62 -17.71
C PRO A 67 -7.85 -1.82 -16.40
N THR A 68 -7.78 -0.50 -16.52
CA THR A 68 -7.91 0.38 -15.36
C THR A 68 -9.39 0.62 -15.04
N VAL A 69 -9.68 0.79 -13.76
CA VAL A 69 -11.00 1.13 -13.23
C VAL A 69 -10.95 2.50 -12.56
N ASN A 70 -12.11 3.16 -12.51
CA ASN A 70 -12.26 4.38 -11.74
C ASN A 70 -12.72 4.04 -10.32
N ALA A 71 -11.89 4.33 -9.32
CA ALA A 71 -12.20 4.04 -7.92
C ALA A 71 -13.39 4.84 -7.37
N GLY A 72 -13.72 6.00 -7.98
CA GLY A 72 -14.83 6.86 -7.60
C GLY A 72 -14.72 7.50 -6.20
N ARG A 73 -13.61 7.27 -5.49
CA ARG A 73 -13.37 7.76 -4.12
C ARG A 73 -11.87 7.94 -3.85
N PRO A 74 -11.48 8.74 -2.84
CA PRO A 74 -10.08 8.87 -2.45
C PRO A 74 -9.48 7.55 -1.98
N LEU A 75 -8.25 7.29 -2.40
CA LEU A 75 -7.48 6.12 -1.98
C LEU A 75 -6.19 6.57 -1.29
N TYR A 76 -5.59 5.70 -0.47
CA TYR A 76 -4.38 6.03 0.28
C TYR A 76 -3.33 4.96 0.07
N THR A 77 -2.05 5.34 0.04
CA THR A 77 -0.94 4.41 -0.18
C THR A 77 -0.36 3.85 1.11
N SER A 78 -0.79 4.37 2.26
CA SER A 78 -0.20 4.05 3.56
C SER A 78 -1.26 4.02 4.64
N VAL A 79 -1.11 3.06 5.54
CA VAL A 79 -1.96 2.88 6.71
C VAL A 79 -1.09 2.72 7.96
N THR A 80 -1.65 3.02 9.12
CA THR A 80 -1.00 2.77 10.41
C THR A 80 -1.99 2.19 11.40
N LEU A 81 -1.57 1.10 12.02
CA LEU A 81 -2.31 0.45 13.08
C LEU A 81 -2.41 1.41 14.28
N THR A 82 -3.63 1.81 14.58
CA THR A 82 -3.99 2.72 15.65
C THR A 82 -4.74 1.95 16.73
N TRP A 83 -4.53 2.32 17.99
CA TRP A 83 -5.23 1.76 19.12
C TRP A 83 -6.06 2.83 19.82
N VAL A 84 -7.31 2.48 20.15
CA VAL A 84 -8.26 3.36 20.84
C VAL A 84 -9.13 2.54 21.81
N THR A 85 -9.70 3.17 22.82
CA THR A 85 -10.68 2.52 23.70
C THR A 85 -12.10 2.97 23.33
N ILE A 86 -12.95 2.05 22.88
CA ILE A 86 -14.35 2.31 22.52
C ILE A 86 -15.23 1.59 23.53
N GLY A 87 -16.09 2.34 24.23
CA GLY A 87 -16.97 1.75 25.26
C GLY A 87 -16.23 1.04 26.41
N GLY A 88 -14.99 1.43 26.71
CA GLY A 88 -14.15 0.77 27.74
C GLY A 88 -13.38 -0.45 27.25
N VAL A 89 -13.54 -0.85 25.97
CA VAL A 89 -12.85 -1.99 25.36
C VAL A 89 -11.73 -1.50 24.43
N PRO A 90 -10.51 -2.06 24.52
CA PRO A 90 -9.47 -1.76 23.56
C PRO A 90 -9.86 -2.23 22.15
N TYR A 91 -9.72 -1.34 21.18
CA TYR A 91 -10.01 -1.57 19.77
C TYR A 91 -8.84 -1.09 18.92
N THR A 92 -8.37 -1.94 18.02
CA THR A 92 -7.32 -1.60 17.05
C THR A 92 -7.91 -1.47 15.66
N TYR A 93 -7.44 -0.48 14.92
CA TYR A 93 -7.87 -0.26 13.54
C TYR A 93 -6.77 0.36 12.70
N ASP A 94 -6.82 0.16 11.40
CA ASP A 94 -5.90 0.81 10.47
C ASP A 94 -6.40 2.21 10.12
N ALA A 95 -5.59 3.22 10.40
CA ALA A 95 -5.85 4.60 10.01
C ALA A 95 -5.10 4.91 8.70
N ALA A 96 -5.79 5.48 7.71
CA ALA A 96 -5.11 5.97 6.51
C ALA A 96 -4.16 7.12 6.86
N LEU A 97 -2.96 7.09 6.28
CA LEU A 97 -1.93 8.11 6.46
C LEU A 97 -1.53 8.77 5.14
N GLY A 98 -1.07 10.00 5.27
CA GLY A 98 -0.54 10.77 4.15
C GLY A 98 -1.63 11.43 3.30
N LEU A 99 -1.20 11.95 2.15
CA LEU A 99 -2.10 12.55 1.18
C LEU A 99 -2.82 11.45 0.38
N PRO A 100 -4.07 11.70 -0.05
CA PRO A 100 -4.76 10.78 -0.92
C PRO A 100 -4.00 10.63 -2.24
N TRP A 101 -4.04 9.41 -2.77
CA TRP A 101 -3.59 9.08 -4.12
C TRP A 101 -4.33 9.95 -5.13
N THR A 102 -3.58 10.45 -6.11
CA THR A 102 -4.03 11.52 -6.99
C THR A 102 -4.69 11.00 -8.27
N SER A 103 -4.38 9.79 -8.72
CA SER A 103 -4.99 9.22 -9.92
C SER A 103 -6.30 8.52 -9.58
N THR A 104 -7.36 8.86 -10.32
CA THR A 104 -8.65 8.17 -10.24
C THR A 104 -8.66 6.85 -11.00
N LEU A 105 -7.76 6.70 -11.98
CA LEU A 105 -7.54 5.45 -12.72
C LEU A 105 -6.54 4.58 -11.97
N VAL A 106 -6.99 3.39 -11.59
CA VAL A 106 -6.25 2.41 -10.79
C VAL A 106 -6.54 1.01 -11.33
N TYR A 107 -5.80 0.01 -10.88
CA TYR A 107 -6.06 -1.39 -11.19
C TYR A 107 -6.84 -2.02 -10.06
N ASP A 108 -7.82 -2.84 -10.41
CA ASP A 108 -8.57 -3.64 -9.44
C ASP A 108 -7.67 -4.78 -8.91
N ASP A 109 -7.87 -5.16 -7.67
CA ASP A 109 -7.25 -6.38 -7.15
C ASP A 109 -8.13 -7.57 -7.52
N GLU A 110 -7.92 -8.13 -8.72
CA GLU A 110 -8.64 -9.28 -9.30
C GLU A 110 -8.61 -10.53 -8.39
N GLY A 111 -9.31 -10.52 -7.26
CA GLY A 111 -9.39 -11.63 -6.32
C GLY A 111 -9.18 -11.30 -4.83
N GLN A 112 -9.21 -10.03 -4.40
CA GLN A 112 -9.55 -9.66 -3.02
C GLN A 112 -11.02 -9.24 -2.92
#